data_AF-A0A9Q8IN62-F1
#
_entry.id   AF-A0A9Q8IN62-F1
#
_cell.length_a   1.000
_cell.length_b   1.000
_cell.length_c   1.000
_cell.angle_alpha   90.00
_cell.angle_beta   90.00
_cell.angle_gamma   90.00
#
_symmetry.space_group_name_H-M   'P 1'
#
loop_
_entity.id
_entity.type
_entity.pdbx_description
1 polymer ?
#
loop_
_entity_poly.entity_id
_entity_poly.type
_entity_poly.pdbx_seq_one_letter_code
_entity_poly.pdbx_strand_id
1 'polypeptide(L)'
;MQISEVTQKYNISKQTLYYWERIGLLYKIAKDSNGYRNYDEENLKQIEFVSCMRNAGMTVNKLKRYMILYSSGEQTFGQRKQLIADQLDEIKHQILKYKNAQQVLEYKLNHYEELSNQFKQKDAK
;
A
#
# COMPACT_ATOMS: atom_id res chain seq x y z
N MET A 1 12.06 17.26 6.41
CA MET A 1 12.55 16.52 5.22
C MET A 1 12.02 17.21 3.98
N GLN A 2 12.87 17.49 2.99
CA GLN A 2 12.46 18.14 1.74
C GLN A 2 11.76 17.16 0.79
N ILE A 3 11.00 17.70 -0.16
CA ILE A 3 10.20 16.87 -1.07
C ILE A 3 11.02 15.83 -1.85
N SER A 4 12.24 16.16 -2.29
CA SER A 4 13.11 15.22 -3.02
C SER A 4 13.47 13.99 -2.19
N GLU A 5 13.84 14.20 -0.92
CA GLU A 5 14.17 13.15 0.02
C GLU A 5 12.96 12.24 0.28
N VAL A 6 11.77 12.84 0.47
CA VAL A 6 10.52 12.09 0.64
C VAL A 6 10.22 11.22 -0.60
N THR A 7 10.33 11.80 -1.79
CA THR A 7 10.04 11.07 -3.04
C THR A 7 10.97 9.88 -3.23
N GLN A 8 12.25 10.02 -2.88
CA GLN A 8 13.23 8.95 -2.94
C GLN A 8 12.96 7.88 -1.88
N LYS A 9 12.71 8.29 -0.63
CA LYS A 9 12.51 7.37 0.50
C LYS A 9 11.30 6.46 0.30
N TYR A 10 10.18 7.01 -0.16
CA TYR A 10 8.92 6.27 -0.28
C TYR A 10 8.60 5.81 -1.70
N ASN A 11 9.51 6.06 -2.66
CA ASN A 11 9.32 5.76 -4.08
C ASN A 11 7.98 6.29 -4.63
N ILE A 12 7.68 7.56 -4.33
CA ILE A 12 6.46 8.26 -4.76
C ILE A 12 6.83 9.52 -5.53
N SER A 13 6.04 9.88 -6.54
CA SER A 13 6.29 11.10 -7.31
C SER A 13 5.88 12.36 -6.53
N LYS A 14 6.47 13.50 -6.90
CA LYS A 14 6.07 14.81 -6.36
C LYS A 14 4.59 15.10 -6.63
N GLN A 15 4.11 14.72 -7.82
CA GLN A 15 2.72 14.86 -8.22
C GLN A 15 1.79 14.05 -7.32
N THR A 16 2.19 12.84 -6.91
CA THR A 16 1.41 12.02 -5.97
C THR A 16 1.32 12.68 -4.59
N LEU A 17 2.41 13.26 -4.09
CA LEU A 17 2.40 14.01 -2.82
C LEU A 17 1.45 15.21 -2.88
N TYR A 18 1.54 16.01 -3.95
CA TYR A 18 0.63 17.15 -4.15
C TYR A 18 -0.82 16.72 -4.33
N TYR A 19 -1.03 15.60 -5.03
CA TYR A 19 -2.35 15.02 -5.15
C TYR A 19 -2.91 14.63 -3.78
N TRP A 20 -2.14 13.90 -2.96
CA TRP A 20 -2.54 13.48 -1.62
C TRP A 20 -2.82 14.66 -0.69
N GLU A 21 -2.00 15.70 -0.73
CA GLU A 21 -2.25 16.97 -0.02
C GLU A 21 -3.60 17.57 -0.47
N ARG A 22 -3.81 17.73 -1.79
CA ARG A 22 -5.03 18.32 -2.36
C ARG A 22 -6.31 17.57 -1.95
N ILE A 23 -6.22 16.25 -1.84
CA ILE A 23 -7.38 15.43 -1.50
C ILE A 23 -7.54 15.15 0.00
N GLY A 24 -6.70 15.76 0.85
CA GLY A 24 -6.77 15.66 2.31
C GLY A 24 -6.23 14.36 2.89
N LEU A 25 -5.40 13.63 2.16
CA LEU A 25 -4.67 12.48 2.71
C LEU A 25 -3.41 12.88 3.46
N LEU A 26 -2.85 14.05 3.15
CA LEU A 26 -1.78 14.69 3.90
C LEU A 26 -2.26 16.06 4.33
N TYR A 27 -1.99 16.45 5.57
CA TYR A 27 -2.36 17.76 6.10
C TYR A 27 -1.21 18.38 6.90
N LYS A 28 -1.30 19.69 7.16
CA LYS A 28 -0.33 20.47 7.95
C LYS A 28 1.12 20.38 7.43
N ILE A 29 1.32 20.35 6.11
CA ILE A 29 2.66 20.42 5.53
C ILE A 29 3.16 21.86 5.66
N ALA A 30 4.18 22.07 6.50
CA ALA A 30 4.79 23.37 6.67
C ALA A 30 5.64 23.75 5.45
N LYS A 31 5.87 25.05 5.28
CA LYS A 31 6.91 25.57 4.39
C LYS A 31 8.08 26.06 5.22
N ASP A 32 9.29 25.84 4.74
CA ASP A 32 10.50 26.42 5.33
C ASP A 32 10.61 27.92 5.02
N SER A 33 11.69 28.55 5.52
CA SER A 33 11.97 29.97 5.31
C SER A 33 12.14 30.38 3.84
N ASN A 34 12.44 29.42 2.96
CA ASN A 34 12.59 29.63 1.52
C ASN A 34 11.29 29.33 0.75
N GLY A 35 10.21 28.99 1.45
CA GLY A 35 8.91 28.66 0.86
C GLY A 35 8.79 27.23 0.32
N TYR A 36 9.79 26.36 0.53
CA TYR A 36 9.74 24.97 0.12
C TYR A 36 9.00 24.11 1.15
N ARG A 37 8.31 23.06 0.69
CA ARG A 37 7.60 22.14 1.57
C ARG A 37 8.58 21.34 2.41
N ASN A 38 8.41 21.42 3.72
CA ASN A 38 9.17 20.67 4.70
C ASN A 38 8.23 19.69 5.41
N TYR A 39 8.51 18.40 5.26
CA TYR A 39 7.74 17.31 5.85
C TYR A 39 8.34 16.94 7.20
N ASP A 40 7.55 17.08 8.26
CA ASP A 40 7.90 16.68 9.62
C ASP A 40 7.64 15.18 9.87
N GLU A 41 7.93 14.70 11.08
CA GLU A 41 7.72 13.30 11.43
C GLU A 41 6.25 12.84 11.34
N GLU A 42 5.28 13.71 11.66
CA GLU A 42 3.86 13.37 11.55
C GLU A 42 3.50 13.20 10.07
N ASN A 43 3.95 14.11 9.21
CA ASN A 43 3.76 14.00 7.77
C ASN A 43 4.39 12.71 7.23
N LEU A 44 5.60 12.35 7.67
CA LEU A 44 6.27 11.12 7.23
C LEU A 44 5.49 9.87 7.64
N LYS A 45 4.92 9.83 8.86
CA LYS A 45 4.05 8.73 9.31
C LYS A 45 2.77 8.64 8.48
N GLN A 46 2.16 9.78 8.13
CA GLN A 46 0.99 9.81 7.23
C GLN A 46 1.34 9.28 5.84
N ILE A 47 2.45 9.73 5.26
CA ILE A 47 2.94 9.30 3.94
C ILE A 47 3.20 7.80 3.92
N GLU A 48 3.88 7.28 4.93
CA GLU A 48 4.20 5.86 5.05
C GLU A 48 2.93 5.00 5.11
N PHE A 49 1.98 5.38 5.96
CA PHE A 49 0.71 4.67 6.08
C PHE A 49 -0.10 4.71 4.78
N VAL A 50 -0.28 5.90 4.19
CA VAL A 50 -1.03 6.07 2.94
C VAL A 50 -0.36 5.30 1.81
N SER A 51 0.97 5.36 1.68
CA SER A 51 1.71 4.63 0.65
C SER A 51 1.54 3.11 0.78
N CYS A 52 1.74 2.57 1.99
CA CYS A 52 1.59 1.15 2.27
C CYS A 52 0.18 0.65 1.93
N MET A 53 -0.85 1.34 2.40
CA MET A 53 -2.24 0.95 2.19
C MET A 53 -2.67 1.08 0.72
N ARG A 54 -2.21 2.13 0.01
CA ARG A 54 -2.46 2.27 -1.43
C ARG A 54 -1.86 1.11 -2.22
N ASN A 55 -0.65 0.68 -1.87
CA ASN A 55 0.01 -0.47 -2.50
C ASN A 55 -0.70 -1.79 -2.17
N ALA A 56 -1.28 -1.91 -0.98
CA ALA A 56 -2.11 -3.05 -0.58
C ALA A 56 -3.52 -3.04 -1.22
N GLY A 57 -3.83 -2.08 -2.11
CA GLY A 57 -5.10 -2.03 -2.84
C GLY A 57 -6.22 -1.26 -2.12
N MET A 58 -5.94 -0.62 -0.99
CA MET A 58 -6.93 0.20 -0.29
C MET A 58 -7.34 1.40 -1.15
N THR A 59 -8.64 1.67 -1.22
CA THR A 59 -9.17 2.78 -2.02
C THR A 59 -8.85 4.12 -1.35
N VAL A 60 -8.71 5.15 -2.19
CA VAL A 60 -8.52 6.53 -1.73
C VAL A 60 -9.66 6.98 -0.80
N ASN A 61 -10.90 6.54 -1.04
CA ASN A 61 -12.06 6.92 -0.23
C ASN A 61 -11.97 6.36 1.20
N LYS A 62 -11.54 5.09 1.36
CA LYS A 62 -11.32 4.52 2.69
C LYS A 62 -10.21 5.25 3.44
N LEU A 63 -9.12 5.58 2.75
CA LEU A 63 -8.01 6.35 3.32
C LEU A 63 -8.44 7.76 3.74
N LYS A 64 -9.24 8.46 2.93
CA LYS A 64 -9.81 9.76 3.31
C LYS A 64 -10.64 9.65 4.58
N ARG A 65 -11.51 8.64 4.69
CA ARG A 65 -12.32 8.42 5.89
C ARG A 65 -11.44 8.25 7.13
N TYR A 66 -10.36 7.46 7.02
CA TYR A 66 -9.40 7.31 8.10
C TYR A 66 -8.72 8.64 8.46
N MET A 67 -8.26 9.41 7.46
CA MET A 67 -7.56 10.68 7.69
C MET A 67 -8.46 11.76 8.31
N ILE A 68 -9.75 11.80 7.97
CA ILE A 68 -10.74 12.68 8.61
C ILE A 68 -10.83 12.38 10.11
N LEU A 69 -10.98 11.09 10.46
CA LEU A 69 -11.01 10.67 11.86
C LEU A 69 -9.70 10.96 12.57
N TYR A 70 -8.57 10.70 11.90
CA TYR A 70 -7.24 10.96 12.43
C TYR A 70 -7.05 12.44 12.78
N SER A 71 -7.44 13.34 11.89
CA SER A 71 -7.37 14.79 12.12
C SER A 71 -8.30 15.30 13.21
N SER A 72 -9.36 14.54 13.55
CA SER A 72 -10.31 14.93 14.59
C SER A 72 -9.74 14.76 16.00
N GLY A 73 -8.72 13.91 16.20
CA GLY A 73 -8.10 13.70 17.50
C GLY A 73 -8.58 12.46 18.25
N GLU A 74 -8.33 12.40 19.55
CA GLU A 74 -8.40 11.19 20.38
C GLU A 74 -9.82 10.60 20.50
N GLN A 75 -10.85 11.42 20.41
CA GLN A 75 -12.26 10.98 20.49
C GLN A 75 -12.65 10.02 19.37
N THR A 76 -11.86 9.91 18.30
CA THR A 76 -12.11 8.98 17.19
C THR A 76 -11.29 7.70 17.27
N PHE A 77 -10.52 7.46 18.35
CA PHE A 77 -9.67 6.26 18.45
C PHE A 77 -10.43 4.95 18.23
N GLY A 78 -11.64 4.81 18.80
CA GLY A 78 -12.47 3.63 18.58
C GLY A 78 -12.83 3.42 17.10
N GLN A 79 -13.24 4.49 16.41
CA GLN A 79 -13.61 4.43 15.00
C GLN A 79 -12.41 4.15 14.10
N ARG A 80 -11.25 4.76 14.40
CA ARG A 80 -9.99 4.49 13.68
C ARG A 80 -9.54 3.05 13.85
N LYS A 81 -9.58 2.54 15.08
CA LYS A 81 -9.24 1.15 15.38
C LYS A 81 -10.14 0.19 14.60
N GLN A 82 -11.44 0.45 14.55
CA GLN A 82 -12.38 -0.38 13.80
C GLN A 82 -12.04 -0.40 12.30
N LEU A 83 -11.81 0.77 11.68
CA LEU A 83 -11.44 0.81 10.25
C LEU A 83 -10.14 0.06 9.94
N ILE A 84 -9.16 0.13 10.84
CA ILE A 84 -7.91 -0.63 10.70
C ILE A 84 -8.18 -2.13 10.85
N ALA A 85 -9.01 -2.55 11.81
CA ALA A 85 -9.36 -3.95 12.01
C ALA A 85 -10.08 -4.53 10.78
N ASP A 86 -11.09 -3.81 10.25
CA ASP A 86 -11.81 -4.21 9.04
C ASP A 86 -10.85 -4.35 7.84
N GLN A 87 -9.95 -3.38 7.66
CA GLN A 87 -8.97 -3.41 6.58
C GLN A 87 -7.96 -4.56 6.73
N LEU A 88 -7.55 -4.86 7.97
CA LEU A 88 -6.66 -5.98 8.27
C LEU A 88 -7.32 -7.32 7.90
N ASP A 89 -8.60 -7.51 8.23
CA ASP A 89 -9.31 -8.73 7.90
C ASP A 89 -9.52 -8.87 6.38
N GLU A 90 -9.84 -7.78 5.67
CA GLU A 90 -9.87 -7.78 4.20
C GLU A 90 -8.54 -8.21 3.58
N ILE A 91 -7.41 -7.71 4.10
CA ILE A 91 -6.07 -8.08 3.64
C ILE A 91 -5.81 -9.57 3.90
N LYS A 92 -6.17 -10.10 5.07
CA LYS A 92 -6.02 -11.54 5.36
C LYS A 92 -6.79 -12.40 4.38
N HIS A 93 -8.04 -12.03 4.06
CA HIS A 93 -8.84 -12.72 3.05
C HIS A 93 -8.19 -12.68 1.68
N GLN A 94 -7.65 -11.52 1.29
CA GLN A 94 -6.97 -11.37 0.00
C GLN A 94 -5.68 -12.19 -0.08
N ILE A 95 -4.90 -12.27 1.00
CA ILE A 95 -3.72 -13.13 1.11
C ILE A 95 -4.12 -14.60 0.92
N LEU A 96 -5.17 -15.06 1.59
CA LEU A 96 -5.64 -16.45 1.47
C LEU A 96 -6.08 -16.76 0.03
N LYS A 97 -6.82 -15.84 -0.60
CA LYS A 97 -7.22 -15.96 -2.02
C LYS A 97 -6.00 -16.12 -2.94
N TYR A 98 -4.98 -15.28 -2.77
CA TYR A 98 -3.77 -15.35 -3.60
C TYR A 98 -2.94 -16.60 -3.33
N LYS A 99 -2.85 -17.07 -2.07
CA LYS A 99 -2.20 -18.34 -1.74
C LYS A 99 -2.86 -19.53 -2.43
N ASN A 100 -4.19 -19.59 -2.44
CA ASN A 100 -4.90 -20.67 -3.12
C ASN A 100 -4.65 -20.64 -4.63
N ALA A 101 -4.66 -19.45 -5.24
CA ALA A 101 -4.35 -19.30 -6.67
C ALA A 101 -2.90 -19.72 -6.98
N GLN A 102 -1.95 -19.34 -6.13
CA GLN A 102 -0.54 -19.73 -6.24
C GLN A 102 -0.38 -21.26 -6.25
N GLN A 103 -1.03 -21.97 -5.32
CA GLN A 103 -0.95 -23.43 -5.26
C GLN A 103 -1.46 -24.11 -6.54
N VAL A 104 -2.54 -23.60 -7.13
CA VAL A 104 -3.05 -24.13 -8.41
C VAL A 104 -2.05 -23.90 -9.55
N LEU A 105 -1.41 -22.72 -9.58
CA LEU A 105 -0.40 -22.40 -10.59
C LEU A 105 0.85 -23.27 -10.43
N GLU A 106 1.34 -23.47 -9.22
CA GLU A 106 2.48 -24.34 -8.92
C GLU A 106 2.19 -25.79 -9.32
N TYR A 107 1.00 -26.31 -9.00
CA TYR A 107 0.57 -27.63 -9.45
C TYR A 107 0.57 -27.74 -10.99
N LYS A 108 0.05 -26.73 -11.69
CA LYS A 108 0.02 -26.73 -13.16
C LYS A 108 1.42 -26.68 -13.76
N LEU A 109 2.33 -25.90 -13.19
CA LEU A 109 3.72 -25.84 -13.63
C LEU A 109 4.40 -27.20 -13.49
N ASN A 110 4.30 -27.83 -12.32
CA ASN A 110 4.87 -29.16 -12.08
C ASN A 110 4.32 -30.20 -13.07
N HIS A 111 3.01 -30.17 -13.33
CA HIS A 111 2.39 -31.08 -14.30
C HIS A 111 2.96 -30.91 -15.72
N TYR A 112 3.19 -29.68 -16.18
CA TYR A 112 3.81 -29.44 -17.49
C TYR A 112 5.29 -29.84 -17.53
N GLU A 113 6.02 -29.69 -16.43
CA GLU A 113 7.41 -30.19 -16.33
C GLU A 113 7.48 -31.72 -16.44
N GLU A 114 6.59 -32.43 -15.74
CA GLU A 114 6.47 -33.89 -15.83
C GLU A 114 6.16 -34.35 -17.26
N LEU A 115 5.17 -33.71 -17.91
CA LEU A 115 4.82 -34.02 -19.30
C LEU A 115 6.01 -33.78 -20.24
N SER A 116 6.68 -32.64 -20.13
CA SER A 116 7.86 -32.29 -20.94
C SER A 116 8.98 -33.34 -20.79
N ASN A 117 9.21 -33.82 -19.57
CA ASN A 117 10.20 -34.86 -19.30
C ASN A 117 9.80 -36.23 -19.88
N GLN A 118 8.51 -36.57 -19.87
CA GLN A 118 8.00 -37.80 -20.49
C GLN A 118 8.12 -37.80 -22.02
N PHE A 119 7.89 -36.66 -22.67
CA PHE A 119 8.09 -36.53 -24.13
C PHE A 119 9.57 -36.66 -24.51
N LYS A 120 10.48 -35.98 -23.78
CA LYS A 120 11.93 -36.10 -24.02
C LYS A 120 12.48 -37.52 -23.87
N GLN A 121 11.91 -38.33 -22.96
CA GLN A 121 12.32 -39.73 -22.80
C GLN A 121 11.77 -40.66 -23.90
N LYS A 122 10.68 -40.28 -24.57
CA LYS A 122 10.12 -41.03 -25.70
C LYS A 122 10.88 -40.79 -27.00
N ASP A 123 11.38 -39.58 -27.22
CA ASP A 123 12.13 -39.23 -28.43
C ASP A 123 13.60 -39.70 -28.41
N ALA A 124 14.10 -40.11 -27.24
CA ALA A 124 15.46 -40.62 -27.04
C ALA A 124 15.57 -42.17 -27.11
N LYS A 125 14.47 -42.87 -27.39
CA LYS A 125 14.39 -44.33 -27.58
C LYS A 125 14.06 -44.65 -29.03
#